data_AF-A0A4Q9HLR7-F1
#
_entry.id   AF-A0A4Q9HLR7-F1
#
_cell.length_a   1.000
_cell.length_b   1.000
_cell.length_c   1.000
_cell.angle_alpha   90.00
_cell.angle_beta   90.00
_cell.angle_gamma   90.00
#
_symmetry.space_group_name_H-M   'P 1'
#
loop_
_entity.id
_entity.type
_entity.pdbx_description
1 polymer ?
#
loop_
_entity_poly.entity_id
_entity_poly.type
_entity_poly.pdbx_seq_one_letter_code
_entity_poly.pdbx_strand_id
1 'polypeptide(L)'
;MIHSLTNIHPDTLQTMYREVLEGGNLAPAVTSAPIAGEKIAHELTVVPKVLSVTVTAQLSGGENWKALLEFTPKVFETPLDTSSFELSRLNSHITIHPGMAVAKADLTIGLTGPELWFGVTGKACYFGHEGDSWLSGWGWVCGEIHEPKLFAFHS
;
A
#
# COMPACT_ATOMS: atom_id res chain seq x y z
N MET A 1 6.06 -28.28 -3.06
CA MET A 1 6.35 -28.49 -1.63
C MET A 1 5.97 -27.20 -0.93
N ILE A 2 4.78 -27.13 -0.34
CA ILE A 2 4.22 -25.91 0.27
C ILE A 2 4.70 -25.90 1.73
N HIS A 3 5.55 -24.95 2.10
CA HIS A 3 5.90 -24.74 3.50
C HIS A 3 4.76 -23.96 4.17
N SER A 4 4.13 -24.59 5.17
CA SER A 4 3.02 -24.06 5.95
C SER A 4 3.49 -22.90 6.83
N LEU A 5 3.00 -21.68 6.60
CA LEU A 5 3.22 -20.50 7.43
C LEU A 5 2.16 -20.40 8.56
N THR A 6 1.98 -21.46 9.36
CA THR A 6 0.86 -21.57 10.33
C THR A 6 1.25 -21.62 11.80
N ASN A 7 2.44 -21.13 12.20
CA ASN A 7 2.84 -21.15 13.62
C ASN A 7 3.38 -19.80 14.12
N ILE A 8 2.61 -18.72 13.95
CA ILE A 8 2.83 -17.49 14.73
C ILE A 8 1.80 -17.48 15.86
N HIS A 9 2.28 -17.46 17.11
CA HIS A 9 1.44 -17.48 18.30
C HIS A 9 0.59 -16.18 18.38
N PRO A 10 -0.71 -16.25 18.73
CA PRO A 10 -1.60 -15.09 18.77
C PRO A 10 -1.08 -13.93 19.64
N ASP A 11 -0.43 -14.24 20.77
CA ASP A 11 0.14 -13.24 21.69
C ASP A 11 1.34 -12.49 21.10
N THR A 12 2.05 -13.10 20.14
CA THR A 12 3.11 -12.45 19.39
C THR A 12 2.54 -11.39 18.43
N LEU A 13 1.36 -11.64 17.85
CA LEU A 13 0.66 -10.68 17.01
C LEU A 13 0.15 -9.48 17.82
N GLN A 14 -0.37 -9.70 19.04
CA GLN A 14 -0.81 -8.62 19.93
C GLN A 14 0.34 -7.73 20.42
N THR A 15 1.48 -8.33 20.80
CA THR A 15 2.64 -7.55 21.27
C THR A 15 3.24 -6.71 20.14
N MET A 16 3.31 -7.28 18.93
CA MET A 16 3.74 -6.55 17.73
C MET A 16 2.78 -5.42 17.31
N TYR A 17 1.53 -5.43 17.77
CA TYR A 17 0.48 -4.46 17.44
C TYR A 17 0.53 -3.20 18.31
N ARG A 18 0.85 -3.35 19.61
CA ARG A 18 0.95 -2.22 20.56
C ARG A 18 2.09 -1.26 20.21
N GLU A 19 3.24 -1.79 19.80
CA GLU A 19 4.40 -0.97 19.38
C GLU A 19 4.17 -0.25 18.04
N VAL A 20 3.22 -0.72 17.22
CA VAL A 20 2.95 -0.19 15.87
C VAL A 20 1.94 0.97 15.89
N LEU A 21 0.97 0.97 16.79
CA LEU A 21 0.00 2.07 16.92
C LEU A 21 0.58 3.31 17.62
N GLU A 22 1.56 3.13 18.51
CA GLU A 22 2.22 4.26 19.20
C GLU A 22 3.34 4.92 18.37
N GLY A 23 3.78 4.28 17.28
CA GLY A 23 4.85 4.76 16.39
C GLY A 23 4.38 5.53 15.15
N GLY A 24 3.12 5.99 15.12
CA GLY A 24 2.48 6.63 13.96
C GLY A 24 3.06 8.00 13.59
N ASN A 25 4.21 8.01 12.92
CA ASN A 25 4.64 9.09 12.04
C ASN A 25 5.50 8.46 10.93
N LEU A 26 4.85 8.06 9.84
CA LEU A 26 5.53 7.59 8.64
C LEU A 26 4.95 8.32 7.43
N ALA A 27 5.08 9.65 7.42
CA ALA A 27 5.24 10.34 6.15
C ALA A 27 6.72 10.19 5.75
N PRO A 28 7.06 9.40 4.72
CA PRO A 28 8.43 9.38 4.22
C PRO A 28 8.82 10.79 3.77
N ALA A 29 10.06 11.18 4.07
CA ALA A 29 10.63 12.43 3.62
C ALA A 29 10.49 12.53 2.09
N VAL A 30 9.99 13.67 1.61
CA VAL A 30 9.87 14.01 0.19
C VAL A 30 11.24 13.84 -0.47
N THR A 31 11.46 12.72 -1.14
CA THR A 31 12.63 12.53 -1.99
C THR A 31 12.45 13.35 -3.25
N SER A 32 13.53 14.00 -3.69
CA SER A 32 13.61 14.87 -4.85
C SER A 32 12.82 14.36 -6.07
N ALA A 33 12.23 15.30 -6.80
CA ALA A 33 11.41 15.02 -7.97
C ALA A 33 12.13 14.09 -8.97
N PRO A 34 11.47 13.01 -9.41
CA PRO A 34 12.01 12.07 -10.38
C PRO A 34 12.13 12.67 -11.77
N ILE A 35 13.14 12.22 -12.54
CA ILE A 35 13.35 12.63 -13.92
C ILE A 35 12.45 11.78 -14.84
N ALA A 36 11.90 12.36 -15.92
CA ALA A 36 11.10 11.61 -16.90
C ALA A 36 11.84 10.37 -17.42
N GLY A 37 11.17 9.22 -17.39
CA GLY A 37 11.72 7.91 -17.77
C GLY A 37 12.37 7.12 -16.62
N GLU A 38 12.60 7.72 -15.47
CA GLU A 38 13.12 7.05 -14.28
C GLU A 38 12.04 6.18 -13.61
N LYS A 39 12.46 5.00 -13.13
CA LYS A 39 11.60 4.12 -12.32
C LYS A 39 11.78 4.48 -10.84
N ILE A 40 10.68 4.82 -10.18
CA ILE A 40 10.65 5.12 -8.74
C ILE A 40 9.93 3.98 -8.06
N ALA A 41 10.57 3.33 -7.10
CA ALA A 41 9.91 2.35 -6.24
C ALA A 41 9.54 3.00 -4.90
N HIS A 42 8.31 2.77 -4.46
CA HIS A 42 7.81 3.17 -3.16
C HIS A 42 7.15 1.98 -2.48
N GLU A 43 7.49 1.74 -1.22
CA GLU A 43 6.86 0.68 -0.42
C GLU A 43 5.76 1.26 0.45
N LEU A 44 4.52 0.86 0.15
CA LEU A 44 3.35 1.20 0.94
C LEU A 44 3.07 0.07 1.93
N THR A 45 3.11 0.37 3.23
CA THR A 45 2.61 -0.57 4.24
C THR A 45 1.09 -0.46 4.32
N VAL A 46 0.38 -1.54 4.01
CA VAL A 46 -1.09 -1.59 3.98
C VAL A 46 -1.64 -2.15 5.29
N VAL A 47 -1.11 -3.29 5.71
CA VAL A 47 -1.29 -3.87 7.05
C VAL A 47 0.11 -4.15 7.60
N PRO A 48 0.55 -3.46 8.67
CA PRO A 48 1.89 -3.63 9.20
C PRO A 48 2.28 -5.10 9.41
N LYS A 49 3.46 -5.49 8.95
CA LYS A 49 4.04 -6.85 9.02
C LYS A 49 3.26 -7.97 8.30
N VAL A 50 2.08 -7.68 7.76
CA VAL A 50 1.21 -8.68 7.10
C VAL A 50 1.12 -8.42 5.61
N LEU A 51 0.80 -7.19 5.19
CA LEU A 51 0.57 -6.82 3.81
C LEU A 51 1.25 -5.49 3.50
N SER A 52 2.22 -5.50 2.60
CA SER A 52 2.75 -4.28 1.98
C SER A 52 2.61 -4.38 0.47
N VAL A 53 2.70 -3.24 -0.22
CA VAL A 53 2.66 -3.17 -1.68
C VAL A 53 3.82 -2.30 -2.11
N THR A 54 4.72 -2.87 -2.90
CA THR A 54 5.72 -2.08 -3.63
C THR A 54 5.07 -1.55 -4.89
N VAL A 55 5.02 -0.22 -5.01
CA VAL A 55 4.58 0.48 -6.21
C VAL A 55 5.81 0.98 -6.94
N THR A 56 6.03 0.53 -8.16
CA THR A 56 7.04 1.11 -9.05
C THR A 56 6.34 1.95 -10.11
N ALA A 57 6.71 3.22 -10.21
CA ALA A 57 6.13 4.16 -11.14
C ALA A 57 7.18 4.63 -12.15
N GLN A 58 6.83 4.65 -13.42
CA GLN A 58 7.64 5.21 -14.50
C GLN A 58 6.79 6.21 -15.29
N LEU A 59 7.19 7.49 -15.27
CA LEU A 59 6.45 8.53 -15.98
C LEU A 59 7.14 8.91 -17.30
N SER A 60 6.33 9.08 -18.34
CA SER A 60 6.69 9.81 -19.56
C SER A 60 5.99 11.18 -19.55
N GLY A 61 6.78 12.25 -19.65
CA GLY A 61 6.30 13.64 -19.54
C GLY A 61 5.68 14.20 -20.81
N GLY A 62 5.21 15.45 -20.75
CA GLY A 62 4.57 16.20 -21.84
C GLY A 62 3.05 16.36 -21.68
N GLU A 63 2.41 17.03 -22.64
CA GLU A 63 0.97 17.34 -22.62
C GLU A 63 0.07 16.07 -22.61
N ASN A 64 0.62 14.96 -23.12
CA ASN A 64 0.02 13.64 -23.14
C ASN A 64 0.82 12.66 -22.27
N TRP A 65 1.01 13.02 -21.00
CA TRP A 65 1.74 12.17 -20.06
C TRP A 65 1.15 10.75 -19.98
N LYS A 66 2.02 9.78 -19.75
CA LYS A 66 1.64 8.40 -19.42
C LYS A 66 2.51 7.90 -18.29
N ALA A 67 1.92 7.16 -17.36
CA ALA A 67 2.65 6.50 -16.29
C ALA A 67 2.43 4.99 -16.35
N LEU A 68 3.51 4.22 -16.36
CA LEU A 68 3.44 2.78 -16.12
C LEU A 68 3.61 2.54 -14.62
N LEU A 69 2.61 1.93 -14.00
CA LEU A 69 2.64 1.53 -12.60
C LEU A 69 2.75 0.01 -12.52
N GLU A 70 3.72 -0.48 -11.76
CA GLU A 70 3.91 -1.89 -11.41
C GLU A 70 3.63 -2.07 -9.92
N PHE A 71 2.76 -3.01 -9.56
CA PHE A 71 2.36 -3.28 -8.18
C PHE A 71 2.79 -4.69 -7.82
N THR A 72 3.66 -4.78 -6.83
CA THR A 72 4.10 -6.06 -6.26
C THR A 72 3.62 -6.13 -4.83
N PRO A 73 2.51 -6.85 -4.55
CA PRO A 73 2.09 -7.09 -3.19
C PRO A 73 3.11 -8.00 -2.50
N LYS A 74 3.35 -7.76 -1.22
CA LYS A 74 4.15 -8.61 -0.36
C LYS A 74 3.33 -9.03 0.84
N VAL A 75 3.47 -10.29 1.23
CA VAL A 75 2.79 -10.85 2.37
C VAL A 75 3.82 -11.49 3.27
N PHE A 76 3.89 -11.06 4.53
CA PHE A 76 4.94 -11.51 5.45
C PHE A 76 6.33 -11.43 4.78
N GLU A 77 6.63 -10.29 4.15
CA GLU A 77 7.85 -10.03 3.37
C GLU A 77 8.04 -10.88 2.10
N THR A 78 7.09 -11.76 1.77
CA THR A 78 7.15 -12.61 0.56
C THR A 78 6.45 -11.91 -0.60
N PRO A 79 7.16 -11.55 -1.69
CA PRO A 79 6.54 -10.94 -2.86
C PRO A 79 5.61 -11.93 -3.57
N LEU A 80 4.48 -11.41 -4.05
CA LEU A 80 3.53 -12.08 -4.91
C LEU A 80 3.68 -11.60 -6.36
N ASP A 81 2.83 -12.11 -7.26
CA ASP A 81 2.83 -11.73 -8.66
C ASP A 81 2.63 -10.23 -8.86
N THR A 82 3.49 -9.65 -9.71
CA THR A 82 3.43 -8.23 -10.06
C THR A 82 2.31 -7.99 -11.08
N SER A 83 1.49 -6.98 -10.82
CA SER A 83 0.49 -6.46 -11.76
C SER A 83 0.96 -5.14 -12.36
N SER A 84 0.61 -4.84 -13.61
CA SER A 84 1.02 -3.60 -14.26
C SER A 84 -0.17 -2.87 -14.90
N PHE A 85 -0.19 -1.55 -14.78
CA PHE A 85 -1.26 -0.68 -15.25
C PHE A 85 -0.68 0.58 -15.89
N GLU A 86 -1.27 1.02 -17.00
CA GLU A 86 -0.96 2.30 -17.62
C GLU A 86 -1.97 3.36 -17.16
N LEU A 87 -1.48 4.42 -16.53
CA LEU A 87 -2.23 5.64 -16.27
C LEU A 87 -1.94 6.67 -17.35
N SER A 88 -2.94 7.49 -17.62
CA SER A 88 -2.84 8.62 -18.54
C SER A 88 -3.78 9.73 -18.10
N ARG A 89 -3.77 10.85 -18.81
CA ARG A 89 -4.73 11.95 -18.58
C ARG A 89 -6.19 11.49 -18.64
N LEU A 90 -6.52 10.49 -19.44
CA LEU A 90 -7.88 9.95 -19.56
C LEU A 90 -8.24 8.98 -18.43
N ASN A 91 -7.24 8.25 -17.92
CA ASN A 91 -7.38 7.27 -16.84
C ASN A 91 -6.28 7.55 -15.82
N SER A 92 -6.52 8.51 -14.93
CA SER A 92 -5.49 9.02 -14.02
C SER A 92 -5.37 8.25 -12.71
N HIS A 93 -6.21 7.23 -12.50
CA HIS A 93 -6.20 6.37 -11.33
C HIS A 93 -6.62 4.95 -11.70
N ILE A 94 -6.26 4.00 -10.84
CA ILE A 94 -6.77 2.64 -10.81
C ILE A 94 -7.24 2.31 -9.39
N THR A 95 -8.10 1.30 -9.29
CA THR A 95 -8.43 0.66 -8.02
C THR A 95 -7.93 -0.77 -8.05
N ILE A 96 -7.24 -1.18 -6.98
CA ILE A 96 -6.76 -2.55 -6.78
C ILE A 96 -7.36 -3.11 -5.50
N HIS A 97 -7.57 -4.42 -5.48
CA HIS A 97 -8.23 -5.14 -4.39
C HIS A 97 -7.32 -6.26 -3.85
N PRO A 98 -6.10 -5.96 -3.36
CA PRO A 98 -5.22 -7.00 -2.81
C PRO A 98 -5.88 -7.66 -1.60
N GLY A 99 -5.95 -8.99 -1.58
CA GLY A 99 -6.60 -9.71 -0.50
C GLY A 99 -6.15 -11.14 -0.33
N MET A 100 -6.25 -11.60 0.92
CA MET A 100 -6.01 -12.96 1.36
C MET A 100 -6.79 -13.28 2.63
N ALA A 101 -6.64 -14.50 3.13
CA ALA A 101 -7.42 -15.02 4.26
C ALA A 101 -7.39 -14.15 5.52
N VAL A 102 -6.27 -13.47 5.79
CA VAL A 102 -6.06 -12.70 7.04
C VAL A 102 -5.91 -11.19 6.83
N ALA A 103 -5.86 -10.71 5.58
CA ALA A 103 -5.72 -9.29 5.26
C ALA A 103 -6.30 -8.98 3.88
N LYS A 104 -6.96 -7.83 3.74
CA LYS A 104 -7.49 -7.34 2.47
C LYS A 104 -7.45 -5.82 2.43
N ALA A 105 -7.37 -5.24 1.25
CA ALA A 105 -7.51 -3.81 1.08
C ALA A 105 -8.18 -3.46 -0.25
N ASP A 106 -8.87 -2.33 -0.25
CA ASP A 106 -9.40 -1.66 -1.42
C ASP A 106 -8.62 -0.36 -1.56
N LEU A 107 -7.71 -0.28 -2.54
CA LEU A 107 -6.80 0.85 -2.71
C LEU A 107 -7.06 1.54 -4.04
N THR A 108 -7.26 2.85 -4.01
CA THR A 108 -7.27 3.72 -5.18
C THR A 108 -5.94 4.45 -5.27
N ILE A 109 -5.28 4.29 -6.41
CA ILE A 109 -3.91 4.75 -6.65
C ILE A 109 -3.92 5.56 -7.92
N GLY A 110 -3.35 6.75 -7.89
CA GLY A 110 -3.42 7.63 -9.05
C GLY A 110 -2.47 8.80 -9.01
N LEU A 111 -2.47 9.52 -10.13
CA LEU A 111 -1.79 10.80 -10.31
C LEU A 111 -2.84 11.90 -10.34
N THR A 112 -2.62 12.95 -9.56
CA THR A 112 -3.59 14.04 -9.40
C THR A 112 -2.96 15.42 -9.54
N GLY A 113 -3.75 16.38 -10.02
CA GLY A 113 -3.33 17.77 -10.14
C GLY A 113 -2.32 18.03 -11.28
N PRO A 114 -1.95 19.30 -11.47
CA PRO A 114 -1.05 19.73 -12.55
C PRO A 114 0.40 19.25 -12.35
N GLU A 115 0.81 19.02 -11.11
CA GLU A 115 2.14 18.51 -10.73
C GLU A 115 2.20 16.97 -10.68
N LEU A 116 1.14 16.30 -11.17
CA LEU A 116 1.03 14.84 -11.23
C LEU A 116 1.40 14.18 -9.89
N TRP A 117 0.77 14.60 -8.80
CA TRP A 117 1.00 14.02 -7.48
C TRP A 117 0.54 12.57 -7.44
N PHE A 118 1.48 11.67 -7.13
CA PHE A 118 1.17 10.30 -6.79
C PHE A 118 0.52 10.22 -5.41
N GLY A 119 -0.61 9.54 -5.34
CA GLY A 119 -1.35 9.35 -4.10
C GLY A 119 -2.00 7.97 -4.03
N VAL A 120 -2.20 7.52 -2.80
CA VAL A 120 -2.93 6.29 -2.46
C VAL A 120 -3.98 6.60 -1.41
N THR A 121 -5.20 6.17 -1.66
CA THR A 121 -6.31 6.27 -0.71
C THR A 121 -7.10 4.97 -0.69
N GLY A 122 -7.81 4.68 0.39
CA GLY A 122 -8.67 3.50 0.44
C GLY A 122 -8.80 2.95 1.83
N LYS A 123 -9.10 1.65 1.92
CA LYS A 123 -9.36 0.98 3.19
C LYS A 123 -8.63 -0.35 3.25
N ALA A 124 -7.98 -0.62 4.37
CA ALA A 124 -7.36 -1.90 4.66
C ALA A 124 -8.05 -2.56 5.84
N CYS A 125 -8.15 -3.89 5.81
CA CYS A 125 -8.70 -4.70 6.87
C CYS A 125 -7.78 -5.88 7.15
N TYR A 126 -7.73 -6.32 8.40
CA TYR A 126 -7.09 -7.56 8.79
C TYR A 126 -8.00 -8.35 9.71
N PHE A 127 -7.84 -9.68 9.71
CA PHE A 127 -8.56 -10.54 10.62
C PHE A 127 -7.79 -10.60 11.94
N GLY A 128 -8.40 -10.12 13.01
CA GLY A 128 -7.75 -9.95 14.30
C GLY A 128 -8.75 -9.83 15.43
N HIS A 129 -8.26 -9.43 16.59
CA HIS A 129 -9.08 -9.21 17.76
C HIS A 129 -9.31 -7.71 17.92
N GLU A 130 -10.57 -7.28 17.94
CA GLU A 130 -10.91 -5.87 18.08
C GLU A 130 -11.32 -5.57 19.52
N GLY A 131 -10.49 -4.89 20.30
CA GLY A 131 -10.83 -4.38 21.62
C GLY A 131 -10.06 -5.01 22.79
N ASP A 132 -10.06 -4.28 23.90
CA ASP A 132 -9.24 -4.56 25.10
C ASP A 132 -9.97 -5.49 26.09
N SER A 133 -11.21 -5.88 25.78
CA SER A 133 -12.05 -6.67 26.66
C SER A 133 -12.00 -8.16 26.31
N TRP A 134 -12.20 -9.02 27.30
CA TRP A 134 -12.38 -10.46 27.11
C TRP A 134 -13.70 -10.82 26.41
N LEU A 135 -14.58 -9.84 26.20
CA LEU A 135 -15.84 -9.97 25.44
C LEU A 135 -15.68 -9.64 23.96
N SER A 136 -14.54 -9.09 23.56
CA SER A 136 -14.28 -8.74 22.18
C SER A 136 -13.94 -10.01 21.38
N GLY A 137 -14.53 -10.12 20.20
CA GLY A 137 -14.42 -11.32 19.35
C GLY A 137 -13.30 -11.20 18.31
N TRP A 138 -12.99 -12.32 17.66
CA TRP A 138 -12.24 -12.30 16.42
C TRP A 138 -13.12 -11.74 15.29
N GLY A 139 -12.60 -10.77 14.56
CA GLY A 139 -13.32 -10.06 13.52
C GLY A 139 -12.40 -9.35 12.54
N TRP A 140 -13.00 -8.70 11.54
CA TRP A 140 -12.27 -7.84 10.62
C TRP A 140 -12.11 -6.45 11.23
N VAL A 141 -10.87 -6.08 11.55
CA VAL A 141 -10.52 -4.72 11.97
C VAL A 141 -10.07 -3.95 10.75
N CYS A 142 -10.64 -2.78 10.51
CA CYS A 142 -10.36 -1.99 9.32
C CYS A 142 -9.90 -0.57 9.65
N GLY A 143 -8.98 -0.05 8.86
CA GLY A 143 -8.50 1.33 8.91
C GLY A 143 -8.51 1.98 7.53
N GLU A 144 -8.65 3.29 7.50
CA GLU A 144 -8.52 4.08 6.28
C GLU A 144 -7.04 4.35 5.97
N ILE A 145 -6.69 4.34 4.69
CA ILE A 145 -5.41 4.77 4.15
C ILE A 145 -5.69 6.09 3.42
N HIS A 146 -5.00 7.15 3.82
CA HIS A 146 -5.22 8.48 3.24
C HIS A 146 -3.90 9.21 3.00
N GLU A 147 -3.24 8.88 1.89
CA GLU A 147 -1.98 9.47 1.47
C GLU A 147 -2.11 10.07 0.06
N PRO A 148 -2.89 11.16 -0.12
CA PRO A 148 -3.23 11.69 -1.44
C PRO A 148 -2.04 12.37 -2.17
N LYS A 149 -0.91 12.60 -1.49
CA LYS A 149 0.25 13.32 -2.01
C LYS A 149 1.56 12.75 -1.44
N LEU A 150 1.93 11.56 -1.87
CA LEU A 150 3.18 10.92 -1.47
C LEU A 150 4.40 11.59 -2.12
N PHE A 151 4.35 11.81 -3.43
CA PHE A 151 5.41 12.51 -4.16
C PHE A 151 4.88 13.10 -5.47
N ALA A 152 5.54 14.15 -5.96
CA ALA A 152 5.20 14.83 -7.22
C ALA A 152 6.15 14.39 -8.34
N PHE A 153 5.63 14.29 -9.56
CA PHE A 153 6.47 14.19 -10.75
C PHE A 153 6.61 15.58 -11.36
N HIS A 154 7.84 16.10 -11.40
CA HIS A 154 8.09 17.36 -12.08
C HIS A 154 8.27 17.05 -13.58
N SER A 155 7.30 17.49 -14.38
CA SER A 155 7.35 17.41 -15.85
C SER A 155 8.18 18.54 -16.46
#